data_AF-A0A8D2B787-F1
#
_entry.id   AF-A0A8D2B787-F1
#
_cell.length_a   1.000
_cell.length_b   1.000
_cell.length_c   1.000
_cell.angle_alpha   90.00
_cell.angle_beta   90.00
_cell.angle_gamma   90.00
#
_symmetry.space_group_name_H-M   'P 1'
#
loop_
_entity.id
_entity.type
_entity.pdbx_description
1 polymer ?
#
loop_
_entity_poly.entity_id
_entity_poly.type
_entity_poly.pdbx_seq_one_letter_code
_entity_poly.pdbx_strand_id
1 'polypeptide(L)'
;ISALQKGYNQMLCRTLSERNSEITSLKNEGETLKRDNSVTAGMVTSLQKDILARNEQVQQLKEEVDQLKRQNKEKEFQLEALNARCSALNEELKKEGSQKEHREAQEKELKHCKSQIQDMEKEMKKLREELRKNCSEQSMIYKTLREKSKLEQFRSQVIKATYGQAKPCQDKAITDQQLIEKITQVTEDNINFQQKKWSLQKESHSKQEETAKNMEKLKAALDSCQACMKMSCCSSDLKREVDLLQHLQMSPPVLGLQKVTLDILSHSLSWLEETEQLLRDLGIQLSGSDKGSWDFSFLTLVA
;
A
#
# COMPACT_ATOMS: atom_id res chain seq x y z
N ILE A 1 -92.25 8.33 -112.83
CA ILE A 1 -92.32 7.13 -111.96
C ILE A 1 -90.92 6.50 -111.76
N SER A 2 -90.17 6.16 -112.83
CA SER A 2 -88.86 5.48 -112.71
C SER A 2 -87.75 6.25 -111.95
N ALA A 3 -87.61 7.56 -112.13
CA ALA A 3 -86.56 8.35 -111.44
C ALA A 3 -86.79 8.48 -109.92
N LEU A 4 -88.04 8.62 -109.48
CA LEU A 4 -88.40 8.69 -108.06
C LEU A 4 -88.13 7.36 -107.35
N GLN A 5 -88.45 6.24 -108.01
CA GLN A 5 -88.19 4.90 -107.52
C GLN A 5 -86.69 4.61 -107.41
N LYS A 6 -85.87 5.10 -108.36
CA LYS A 6 -84.41 5.02 -108.29
C LYS A 6 -83.83 5.85 -107.14
N GLY A 7 -84.31 7.08 -106.94
CA GLY A 7 -83.87 7.94 -105.83
C GLY A 7 -84.24 7.37 -104.45
N TYR A 8 -85.46 6.83 -104.31
CA TYR A 8 -85.89 6.13 -103.10
C TYR A 8 -85.01 4.91 -102.81
N ASN A 9 -84.76 4.06 -103.81
CA ASN A 9 -83.90 2.89 -103.65
C ASN A 9 -82.46 3.27 -103.27
N GLN A 10 -81.90 4.34 -103.85
CA GLN A 10 -80.56 4.84 -103.48
C GLN A 10 -80.51 5.38 -102.06
N MET A 11 -81.51 6.16 -101.63
CA MET A 11 -81.62 6.67 -100.26
C MET A 11 -81.77 5.51 -99.26
N LEU A 12 -82.64 4.54 -99.56
CA LEU A 12 -82.84 3.36 -98.73
C LEU A 12 -81.55 2.52 -98.59
N CYS A 13 -80.84 2.25 -99.68
CA CYS A 13 -79.56 1.54 -99.65
C CYS A 13 -78.51 2.29 -98.81
N ARG A 14 -78.45 3.63 -98.92
CA ARG A 14 -77.54 4.45 -98.12
C ARG A 14 -77.87 4.34 -96.63
N THR A 15 -79.14 4.53 -96.24
CA THR A 15 -79.57 4.43 -94.84
C THR A 15 -79.35 3.04 -94.26
N LEU A 16 -79.62 1.97 -95.04
CA LEU A 16 -79.33 0.60 -94.62
C LEU A 16 -77.82 0.36 -94.44
N SER A 17 -76.99 0.90 -95.33
CA SER A 17 -75.53 0.80 -95.20
C SER A 17 -75.00 1.54 -93.97
N GLU A 18 -75.49 2.75 -93.71
CA GLU A 18 -75.14 3.55 -92.52
C GLU A 18 -75.55 2.79 -91.24
N ARG A 19 -76.79 2.29 -91.18
CA ARG A 19 -77.29 1.45 -90.07
C ARG A 19 -76.44 0.18 -89.87
N ASN A 20 -76.05 -0.51 -90.94
CA ASN A 20 -75.19 -1.70 -90.85
C ASN A 20 -73.78 -1.37 -90.33
N SER A 21 -73.23 -0.22 -90.72
CA SER A 21 -71.94 0.25 -90.20
C SER A 21 -72.02 0.57 -88.70
N GLU A 22 -73.12 1.20 -88.26
CA GLU A 22 -73.38 1.50 -86.86
C GLU A 22 -73.57 0.22 -86.02
N ILE A 23 -74.35 -0.75 -86.52
CA ILE A 23 -74.50 -2.07 -85.87
C ILE A 23 -73.14 -2.76 -85.71
N THR A 24 -72.29 -2.69 -86.73
CA THR A 24 -70.94 -3.29 -86.66
C THR A 24 -70.06 -2.60 -85.63
N SER A 25 -70.10 -1.26 -85.56
CA SER A 25 -69.36 -0.48 -84.56
C SER A 25 -69.82 -0.79 -83.13
N LEU A 26 -71.13 -0.73 -82.88
CA LEU A 26 -71.72 -1.01 -81.57
C LEU A 26 -71.44 -2.45 -81.12
N LYS A 27 -71.44 -3.41 -82.05
CA LYS A 27 -71.06 -4.80 -81.75
C LYS A 27 -69.60 -4.90 -81.30
N ASN A 28 -68.68 -4.22 -81.98
CA ASN A 28 -67.25 -4.23 -81.63
C ASN A 28 -66.98 -3.53 -80.29
N GLU A 29 -67.69 -2.42 -80.02
CA GLU A 29 -67.64 -1.73 -78.73
C GLU A 29 -68.17 -2.62 -77.61
N GLY A 30 -69.30 -3.32 -77.82
CA GLY A 30 -69.85 -4.28 -76.87
C GLY A 30 -68.89 -5.43 -76.55
N GLU A 31 -68.22 -6.01 -77.56
CA GLU A 31 -67.17 -7.03 -77.33
C GLU A 31 -65.94 -6.47 -76.60
N THR A 32 -65.62 -5.19 -76.81
CA THR A 32 -64.55 -4.51 -76.08
C THR A 32 -64.91 -4.30 -74.62
N LEU A 33 -66.09 -3.77 -74.32
CA LEU A 33 -66.60 -3.61 -72.96
C LEU A 33 -66.68 -4.95 -72.21
N LYS A 34 -67.05 -6.03 -72.91
CA LYS A 34 -67.08 -7.38 -72.32
C LYS A 34 -65.68 -7.86 -71.90
N ARG A 35 -64.67 -7.65 -72.74
CA ARG A 35 -63.27 -7.95 -72.40
C ARG A 35 -62.78 -7.12 -71.23
N ASP A 36 -63.01 -5.81 -71.27
CA ASP A 36 -62.57 -4.89 -70.22
C ASP A 36 -63.22 -5.23 -68.88
N ASN A 37 -64.53 -5.50 -68.87
CA ASN A 37 -65.24 -5.96 -67.68
C ASN A 37 -64.68 -7.28 -67.12
N SER A 38 -64.30 -8.23 -68.00
CA SER A 38 -63.65 -9.47 -67.56
C SER A 38 -62.28 -9.22 -66.92
N VAL A 39 -61.48 -8.30 -67.45
CA VAL A 39 -60.18 -7.91 -66.88
C VAL A 39 -60.37 -7.21 -65.54
N THR A 40 -61.29 -6.25 -65.46
CA THR A 40 -61.63 -5.55 -64.22
C THR A 40 -62.09 -6.51 -63.13
N ALA A 41 -62.98 -7.47 -63.46
CA ALA A 41 -63.42 -8.48 -62.50
C ALA A 41 -62.27 -9.36 -61.98
N GLY A 42 -61.32 -9.72 -62.85
CA GLY A 42 -60.10 -10.42 -62.47
C GLY A 42 -59.22 -9.62 -61.51
N MET A 43 -58.99 -8.34 -61.80
CA MET A 43 -58.24 -7.43 -60.93
C MET A 43 -58.91 -7.25 -59.56
N VAL A 44 -60.23 -7.07 -59.53
CA VAL A 44 -61.00 -6.98 -58.28
C VAL A 44 -60.83 -8.24 -57.44
N THR A 45 -60.91 -9.42 -58.07
CA THR A 45 -60.72 -10.70 -57.38
C THR A 45 -59.29 -10.84 -56.81
N SER A 46 -58.27 -10.40 -57.56
CA SER A 46 -56.88 -10.39 -57.07
C SER A 46 -56.70 -9.46 -55.88
N LEU A 47 -57.21 -8.23 -55.97
CA LEU A 47 -57.14 -7.26 -54.88
C LEU A 47 -57.88 -7.76 -53.62
N GLN A 48 -59.02 -8.42 -53.79
CA GLN A 48 -59.74 -9.04 -52.66
C GLN A 48 -58.90 -10.10 -51.96
N LYS A 49 -58.19 -10.96 -52.70
CA LYS A 49 -57.27 -11.95 -52.11
C LYS A 49 -56.11 -11.29 -51.38
N ASP A 50 -55.53 -10.25 -51.97
CA ASP A 50 -54.42 -9.51 -51.35
C ASP A 50 -54.86 -8.81 -50.06
N ILE A 51 -56.06 -8.21 -50.03
CA ILE A 51 -56.64 -7.60 -48.83
C ILE A 51 -56.82 -8.63 -47.71
N LEU A 52 -57.32 -9.84 -48.02
CA LEU A 52 -57.47 -10.90 -47.03
C LEU A 52 -56.11 -11.32 -46.45
N ALA A 53 -55.12 -11.57 -47.30
CA ALA A 53 -53.77 -11.93 -46.86
C ALA A 53 -53.12 -10.82 -46.01
N ARG A 54 -53.30 -9.55 -46.38
CA ARG A 54 -52.82 -8.40 -45.59
C ARG A 54 -53.53 -8.29 -44.24
N ASN A 55 -54.84 -8.55 -44.19
CA ASN A 55 -55.59 -8.55 -42.93
C ASN A 55 -55.11 -9.65 -41.97
N GLU A 56 -54.80 -10.84 -42.47
CA GLU A 56 -54.20 -11.92 -41.69
C GLU A 56 -52.81 -11.52 -41.13
N GLN A 57 -51.96 -10.91 -41.97
CA GLN A 57 -50.65 -10.39 -41.54
C GLN A 57 -50.79 -9.33 -40.44
N VAL A 58 -51.74 -8.40 -40.59
CA VAL A 58 -52.01 -7.35 -39.58
C VAL A 58 -52.44 -7.98 -38.25
N GLN A 59 -53.27 -9.02 -38.29
CA GLN A 59 -53.73 -9.71 -37.09
C GLN A 59 -52.58 -10.46 -36.39
N GLN A 60 -51.70 -11.13 -37.14
CA GLN A 60 -50.50 -11.79 -36.59
C GLN A 60 -49.55 -10.78 -35.94
N LEU A 61 -49.25 -9.68 -36.63
CA LEU A 61 -48.39 -8.62 -36.08
C LEU A 61 -48.98 -8.00 -34.81
N LYS A 62 -50.31 -7.86 -34.73
CA LYS A 62 -50.98 -7.37 -33.53
C LYS A 62 -50.76 -8.29 -32.33
N GLU A 63 -50.88 -9.60 -32.53
CA GLU A 63 -50.63 -10.61 -31.49
C GLU A 63 -49.17 -10.61 -31.04
N GLU A 64 -48.22 -10.50 -31.98
CA GLU A 64 -46.79 -10.40 -31.68
C GLU A 64 -46.47 -9.13 -30.86
N VAL A 65 -47.04 -7.98 -31.24
CA VAL A 65 -46.89 -6.72 -30.48
C VAL A 65 -47.41 -6.87 -29.05
N ASP A 66 -48.56 -7.53 -28.84
CA ASP A 66 -49.11 -7.73 -27.50
C ASP A 66 -48.31 -8.75 -26.68
N GLN A 67 -47.67 -9.73 -27.33
CA GLN A 67 -46.69 -10.61 -26.67
C GLN A 67 -45.44 -9.84 -26.24
N LEU A 68 -44.87 -9.02 -27.12
CA LEU A 68 -43.69 -8.21 -26.82
C LEU A 68 -43.96 -7.20 -25.70
N LYS A 69 -45.15 -6.58 -25.68
CA LYS A 69 -45.57 -5.71 -24.56
C LYS A 69 -45.59 -6.43 -23.22
N ARG A 70 -46.10 -7.67 -23.18
CA ARG A 70 -46.09 -8.49 -21.94
C ARG A 70 -44.68 -8.82 -21.50
N GLN A 71 -43.81 -9.20 -22.44
CA GLN A 71 -42.40 -9.49 -22.15
C GLN A 71 -41.63 -8.24 -21.67
N ASN A 72 -41.89 -7.07 -22.24
CA ASN A 72 -41.26 -5.83 -21.78
C ASN A 72 -41.66 -5.49 -20.34
N LYS A 73 -42.95 -5.62 -19.98
CA LYS A 73 -43.41 -5.43 -18.60
C LYS A 73 -42.75 -6.38 -17.62
N GLU A 74 -42.60 -7.66 -17.99
CA GLU A 74 -41.90 -8.64 -17.15
C GLU A 74 -40.43 -8.26 -16.94
N LYS A 75 -39.73 -7.83 -18.00
CA LYS A 75 -38.35 -7.35 -17.89
C LYS A 75 -38.23 -6.07 -17.07
N GLU A 76 -39.20 -5.16 -17.14
CA GLU A 76 -39.27 -3.97 -16.28
C GLU A 76 -39.34 -4.35 -14.80
N PHE A 77 -40.22 -5.29 -14.42
CA PHE A 77 -40.29 -5.78 -13.04
C PHE A 77 -38.99 -6.47 -12.59
N GLN A 78 -38.36 -7.25 -13.46
CA GLN A 78 -37.07 -7.87 -13.15
C GLN A 78 -35.97 -6.84 -12.94
N LEU A 79 -35.94 -5.76 -13.73
CA LEU A 79 -35.00 -4.66 -13.57
C LEU A 79 -35.23 -3.91 -12.26
N GLU A 80 -36.48 -3.65 -11.88
CA GLU A 80 -36.82 -3.03 -10.59
C GLU A 80 -36.35 -3.89 -9.41
N ALA A 81 -36.60 -5.20 -9.44
CA ALA A 81 -36.14 -6.13 -8.42
C ALA A 81 -34.60 -6.17 -8.33
N LEU A 82 -33.92 -6.16 -9.47
CA LEU A 82 -32.46 -6.13 -9.53
C LEU A 82 -31.91 -4.82 -8.95
N ASN A 83 -32.51 -3.68 -9.28
CA ASN A 83 -32.14 -2.37 -8.74
C ASN A 83 -32.28 -2.34 -7.21
N ALA A 84 -33.39 -2.85 -6.67
CA ALA A 84 -33.59 -2.96 -5.23
C ALA A 84 -32.50 -3.81 -4.56
N ARG A 85 -32.12 -4.93 -5.18
CA ARG A 85 -31.04 -5.79 -4.68
C ARG A 85 -29.67 -5.11 -4.74
N CYS A 86 -29.38 -4.36 -5.81
CA CYS A 86 -28.16 -3.58 -5.93
C CYS A 86 -28.07 -2.48 -4.85
N SER A 87 -29.18 -1.79 -4.57
CA SER A 87 -29.25 -0.82 -3.48
C SER A 87 -28.98 -1.46 -2.12
N ALA A 88 -29.55 -2.64 -1.84
CA ALA A 88 -29.31 -3.37 -0.59
C ALA A 88 -27.83 -3.76 -0.42
N LEU A 89 -27.22 -4.34 -1.46
CA LEU A 89 -25.80 -4.70 -1.44
C LEU A 89 -24.87 -3.49 -1.25
N ASN A 90 -25.21 -2.35 -1.85
CA ASN A 90 -24.44 -1.12 -1.66
C ASN A 90 -24.48 -0.62 -0.21
N GLU A 91 -25.62 -0.73 0.47
CA GLU A 91 -25.72 -0.38 1.89
C GLU A 91 -25.01 -1.40 2.80
N GLU A 92 -25.03 -2.69 2.47
CA GLU A 92 -24.22 -3.70 3.15
C GLU A 92 -22.73 -3.43 3.01
N LEU A 93 -22.26 -3.06 1.82
CA LEU A 93 -20.86 -2.71 1.58
C LEU A 93 -20.40 -1.52 2.43
N LYS A 94 -21.25 -0.49 2.56
CA LYS A 94 -20.96 0.66 3.45
C LYS A 94 -20.83 0.22 4.91
N LYS A 95 -21.75 -0.64 5.38
CA LYS A 95 -21.70 -1.17 6.75
C LYS A 95 -20.43 -1.99 7.00
N GLU A 96 -20.04 -2.85 6.06
CA GLU A 96 -18.80 -3.63 6.16
C GLU A 96 -17.57 -2.71 6.19
N GLY A 97 -17.58 -1.61 5.43
CA GLY A 97 -16.55 -0.57 5.49
C GLY A 97 -16.39 0.01 6.90
N SER A 98 -17.49 0.45 7.52
CA SER A 98 -17.47 0.95 8.91
C SER A 98 -17.06 -0.13 9.92
N GLN A 99 -17.46 -1.38 9.70
CA GLN A 99 -17.06 -2.49 10.56
C GLN A 99 -15.56 -2.81 10.45
N LYS A 100 -14.99 -2.70 9.25
CA LYS A 100 -13.55 -2.86 9.01
C LYS A 100 -12.75 -1.79 9.75
N GLU A 101 -13.16 -0.52 9.66
CA GLU A 101 -12.51 0.57 10.40
C GLU A 101 -12.55 0.35 11.91
N HIS A 102 -13.67 -0.13 12.45
CA HIS A 102 -13.78 -0.49 13.86
C HIS A 102 -12.83 -1.63 14.26
N ARG A 103 -12.71 -2.68 13.44
CA ARG A 103 -11.77 -3.79 13.67
C ARG A 103 -10.32 -3.31 13.63
N GLU A 104 -9.96 -2.44 12.68
CA GLU A 104 -8.62 -1.87 12.59
C GLU A 104 -8.28 -1.00 13.81
N ALA A 105 -9.24 -0.24 14.34
CA ALA A 105 -9.05 0.52 15.57
C ALA A 105 -8.78 -0.42 16.77
N GLN A 106 -9.59 -1.47 16.94
CA GLN A 106 -9.39 -2.49 17.98
C GLN A 106 -8.03 -3.20 17.85
N GLU A 107 -7.57 -3.49 16.63
CA GLU A 107 -6.27 -4.13 16.41
C GLU A 107 -5.12 -3.21 16.83
N LYS A 108 -5.22 -1.90 16.55
CA LYS A 108 -4.23 -0.90 16.99
C LYS A 108 -4.18 -0.81 18.52
N GLU A 109 -5.32 -0.79 19.19
CA GLU A 109 -5.40 -0.80 20.65
C GLU A 109 -4.79 -2.08 21.24
N LEU A 110 -5.08 -3.23 20.64
CA LEU A 110 -4.52 -4.51 21.07
C LEU A 110 -2.99 -4.57 20.88
N LYS A 111 -2.47 -4.04 19.77
CA LYS A 111 -1.01 -3.88 19.55
C LYS A 111 -0.37 -2.99 20.61
N HIS A 112 -1.02 -1.87 20.94
CA HIS A 112 -0.54 -0.96 21.98
C HIS A 112 -0.49 -1.65 23.36
N CYS A 113 -1.60 -2.30 23.76
CA CYS A 113 -1.69 -3.04 25.02
C CYS A 113 -0.64 -4.16 25.10
N LYS A 114 -0.44 -4.90 24.01
CA LYS A 114 0.59 -5.96 23.92
C LYS A 114 2.00 -5.41 24.15
N SER A 115 2.35 -4.27 23.52
CA SER A 115 3.64 -3.63 23.73
C SER A 115 3.83 -3.20 25.19
N GLN A 116 2.79 -2.59 25.78
CA GLN A 116 2.81 -2.16 27.17
C GLN A 116 3.04 -3.34 28.14
N ILE A 117 2.37 -4.47 27.91
CA ILE A 117 2.59 -5.70 28.71
C ILE A 117 4.04 -6.18 28.59
N GLN A 118 4.60 -6.21 27.39
CA GLN A 118 6.00 -6.63 27.19
C GLN A 118 7.00 -5.72 27.92
N ASP A 119 6.75 -4.42 27.95
CA ASP A 119 7.61 -3.48 28.67
C ASP A 119 7.48 -3.64 30.18
N MET A 120 6.26 -3.85 30.69
CA MET A 120 6.02 -4.19 32.10
C MET A 120 6.70 -5.51 32.51
N GLU A 121 6.70 -6.52 31.63
CA GLU A 121 7.38 -7.80 31.87
C GLU A 121 8.90 -7.63 31.98
N LYS A 122 9.51 -6.80 31.13
CA LYS A 122 10.95 -6.46 31.21
C LYS A 122 11.29 -5.76 32.52
N GLU A 123 10.50 -4.75 32.92
CA GLU A 123 10.70 -4.05 34.18
C GLU A 123 10.52 -4.98 35.39
N MET A 124 9.50 -5.85 35.38
CA MET A 124 9.35 -6.86 36.43
C MET A 124 10.55 -7.81 36.53
N LYS A 125 11.13 -8.21 35.40
CA LYS A 125 12.32 -9.06 35.38
C LYS A 125 13.52 -8.34 36.01
N LYS A 126 13.74 -7.08 35.63
CA LYS A 126 14.81 -6.24 36.20
C LYS A 126 14.65 -6.06 37.71
N LEU A 127 13.47 -5.71 38.18
CA LEU A 127 13.18 -5.55 39.61
C LEU A 127 13.40 -6.85 40.40
N ARG A 128 13.05 -8.01 39.83
CA ARG A 128 13.35 -9.32 40.45
C ARG A 128 14.85 -9.59 40.57
N GLU A 129 15.63 -9.22 39.56
CA GLU A 129 17.08 -9.38 39.57
C GLU A 129 17.74 -8.48 40.63
N GLU A 130 17.30 -7.22 40.72
CA GLU A 130 17.74 -6.28 41.75
C GLU A 130 17.39 -6.77 43.16
N LEU A 131 16.15 -7.25 43.37
CA LEU A 131 15.73 -7.81 44.66
C LEU A 131 16.60 -9.00 45.08
N ARG A 132 16.93 -9.90 44.15
CA ARG A 132 17.82 -11.05 44.40
C ARG A 132 19.23 -10.60 44.79
N LYS A 133 19.78 -9.60 44.09
CA LYS A 133 21.10 -9.02 44.42
C LYS A 133 21.09 -8.43 45.83
N ASN A 134 20.11 -7.59 46.15
CA ASN A 134 19.97 -6.97 47.46
C ASN A 134 19.84 -8.01 48.59
N CYS A 135 19.08 -9.09 48.36
CA CYS A 135 18.95 -10.18 49.32
C CYS A 135 20.30 -10.88 49.59
N SER A 136 21.09 -11.12 48.53
CA SER A 136 22.43 -11.71 48.68
C SER A 136 23.39 -10.79 49.44
N GLU A 137 23.37 -9.48 49.16
CA GLU A 137 24.16 -8.48 49.85
C GLU A 137 23.77 -8.38 51.33
N GLN A 138 22.47 -8.36 51.63
CA GLN A 138 21.95 -8.34 52.99
C GLN A 138 22.39 -9.57 53.79
N SER A 139 22.37 -10.76 53.18
CA SER A 139 22.90 -11.99 53.79
C SER A 139 24.40 -11.89 54.11
N MET A 140 25.19 -11.31 53.20
CA MET A 140 26.63 -11.09 53.43
C MET A 140 26.87 -10.09 54.57
N ILE A 141 26.14 -8.97 54.60
CA ILE A 141 26.22 -7.99 55.68
C ILE A 141 25.89 -8.63 57.03
N TYR A 142 24.85 -9.47 57.09
CA TYR A 142 24.47 -10.18 58.30
C TYR A 142 25.58 -11.12 58.80
N LYS A 143 26.24 -11.86 57.90
CA LYS A 143 27.41 -12.71 58.24
C LYS A 143 28.57 -11.87 58.78
N THR A 144 28.94 -10.81 58.08
CA THR A 144 30.03 -9.89 58.49
C THR A 144 29.76 -9.27 59.85
N LEU A 145 28.53 -8.82 60.11
CA LEU A 145 28.14 -8.27 61.42
C LEU A 145 28.29 -9.31 62.53
N ARG A 146 27.86 -10.55 62.28
CA ARG A 146 28.02 -11.66 63.24
C ARG A 146 29.49 -11.93 63.56
N GLU A 147 30.35 -11.97 62.54
CA GLU A 147 31.80 -12.16 62.73
C GLU A 147 32.43 -10.98 63.48
N LYS A 148 32.06 -9.74 63.14
CA LYS A 148 32.48 -8.54 63.86
C LYS A 148 32.10 -8.61 65.34
N SER A 149 30.87 -9.00 65.67
CA SER A 149 30.45 -9.15 67.07
C SER A 149 31.28 -10.19 67.83
N LYS A 150 31.66 -11.30 67.18
CA LYS A 150 32.56 -12.30 67.78
C LYS A 150 33.96 -11.73 67.99
N LEU A 151 34.50 -11.00 67.02
CA LEU A 151 35.81 -10.35 67.12
C LEU A 151 35.84 -9.31 68.25
N GLU A 152 34.75 -8.54 68.42
CA GLU A 152 34.61 -7.55 69.48
C GLU A 152 34.57 -8.20 70.87
N GLN A 153 33.86 -9.34 71.00
CA GLN A 153 33.88 -10.16 72.21
C GLN A 153 35.28 -10.71 72.50
N PHE A 154 35.99 -11.19 71.47
CA PHE A 154 37.37 -11.66 71.60
C PHE A 154 38.31 -10.53 72.02
N ARG A 155 38.23 -9.36 71.37
CA ARG A 155 38.99 -8.16 71.73
C ARG A 155 38.77 -7.81 73.21
N SER A 156 37.52 -7.81 73.67
CA SER A 156 37.18 -7.54 75.07
C SER A 156 37.79 -8.56 76.03
N GLN A 157 37.80 -9.85 75.67
CA GLN A 157 38.45 -10.91 76.44
C GLN A 157 39.98 -10.73 76.48
N VAL A 158 40.62 -10.43 75.34
CA VAL A 158 42.07 -10.17 75.26
C VAL A 158 42.44 -8.99 76.13
N ILE A 159 41.76 -7.85 76.00
CA ILE A 159 42.02 -6.67 76.84
C ILE A 159 41.91 -7.02 78.33
N LYS A 160 40.86 -7.76 78.71
CA LYS A 160 40.68 -8.21 80.11
C LYS A 160 41.81 -9.14 80.57
N ALA A 161 42.30 -10.02 79.72
CA ALA A 161 43.38 -10.96 80.02
C ALA A 161 44.76 -10.29 80.07
N THR A 162 45.02 -9.31 79.21
CA THR A 162 46.33 -8.63 79.11
C THR A 162 46.51 -7.53 80.15
N TYR A 163 45.45 -6.80 80.48
CA TYR A 163 45.54 -5.65 81.40
C TYR A 163 45.02 -5.94 82.81
N GLY A 164 44.38 -7.10 83.03
CA GLY A 164 43.67 -7.35 84.28
C GLY A 164 42.65 -6.25 84.58
N GLN A 165 42.05 -6.26 85.77
CA GLN A 165 41.12 -5.21 86.18
C GLN A 165 41.90 -3.95 86.64
N ALA A 166 42.66 -3.30 85.77
CA ALA A 166 43.42 -2.10 86.14
C ALA A 166 43.64 -1.09 84.98
N LYS A 167 43.66 0.18 85.39
CA LYS A 167 43.81 1.45 84.65
C LYS A 167 44.78 1.40 83.45
N PRO A 168 44.48 2.12 82.34
CA PRO A 168 45.43 2.27 81.24
C PRO A 168 46.58 3.17 81.65
N CYS A 169 47.79 2.61 81.71
CA CYS A 169 49.04 3.36 81.78
C CYS A 169 49.52 3.67 80.35
N GLN A 170 49.93 4.92 80.15
CA GLN A 170 50.50 5.42 78.91
C GLN A 170 51.89 4.83 78.67
N ASP A 171 52.27 4.67 77.39
CA ASP A 171 53.58 5.18 77.00
C ASP A 171 53.72 5.48 75.50
N LYS A 172 54.35 6.64 75.26
CA LYS A 172 54.54 7.41 74.01
C LYS A 172 53.28 8.11 73.48
N ALA A 173 52.94 9.23 74.12
CA ALA A 173 52.04 10.23 73.57
C ALA A 173 52.53 10.68 72.17
N ILE A 174 51.79 10.28 71.14
CA ILE A 174 51.87 10.89 69.81
C ILE A 174 51.60 12.38 70.04
N THR A 175 52.56 13.24 69.71
CA THR A 175 52.40 14.68 69.87
C THR A 175 51.34 15.16 68.88
N ASP A 176 50.47 16.09 69.29
CA ASP A 176 49.40 16.61 68.41
C ASP A 176 49.95 17.09 67.06
N GLN A 177 51.18 17.60 67.05
CA GLN A 177 51.92 17.97 65.84
C GLN A 177 52.09 16.81 64.84
N GLN A 178 52.47 15.61 65.30
CA GLN A 178 52.65 14.43 64.46
C GLN A 178 51.32 13.88 63.92
N LEU A 179 50.25 14.05 64.70
CA LEU A 179 48.90 13.68 64.28
C LEU A 179 48.39 14.62 63.19
N ILE A 180 48.57 15.93 63.38
CA ILE A 180 48.19 16.97 62.41
C ILE A 180 48.98 16.79 61.10
N GLU A 181 50.27 16.50 61.17
CA GLU A 181 51.10 16.27 59.98
C GLU A 181 50.63 15.06 59.17
N LYS A 182 50.30 13.93 59.83
CA LYS A 182 49.74 12.76 59.16
C LYS A 182 48.35 13.00 58.57
N ILE A 183 47.47 13.71 59.28
CA ILE A 183 46.15 14.06 58.77
C ILE A 183 46.28 14.96 57.55
N THR A 184 47.20 15.92 57.58
CA THR A 184 47.47 16.83 56.46
C THR A 184 47.98 16.06 55.24
N GLN A 185 48.97 15.18 55.43
CA GLN A 185 49.51 14.33 54.35
C GLN A 185 48.42 13.45 53.70
N VAL A 186 47.61 12.76 54.50
CA VAL A 186 46.52 11.91 53.98
C VAL A 186 45.46 12.75 53.24
N THR A 187 45.19 13.97 53.72
CA THR A 187 44.24 14.87 53.06
C THR A 187 44.79 15.34 51.71
N GLU A 188 46.07 15.71 51.65
CA GLU A 188 46.73 16.14 50.41
C GLU A 188 46.84 14.99 49.39
N ASP A 189 47.20 13.79 49.85
CA ASP A 189 47.23 12.58 49.02
C ASP A 189 45.84 12.24 48.45
N ASN A 190 44.79 12.37 49.26
CA ASN A 190 43.42 12.14 48.82
C ASN A 190 42.97 13.19 47.78
N ILE A 191 43.32 14.47 47.97
CA ILE A 191 43.04 15.53 46.98
C ILE A 191 43.76 15.22 45.65
N ASN A 192 45.06 14.88 45.71
CA ASN A 192 45.84 14.50 44.53
C ASN A 192 45.27 13.27 43.81
N PHE A 193 44.85 12.25 44.57
CA PHE A 193 44.22 11.06 44.01
C PHE A 193 42.90 11.39 43.30
N GLN A 194 42.04 12.22 43.90
CA GLN A 194 40.78 12.64 43.27
C GLN A 194 41.01 13.49 42.02
N GLN A 195 42.01 14.38 42.04
CA GLN A 195 42.37 15.20 40.88
C GLN A 195 42.87 14.32 39.72
N LYS A 196 43.73 13.33 40.01
CA LYS A 196 44.21 12.37 39.01
C LYS A 196 43.06 11.53 38.43
N LYS A 197 42.12 11.10 39.28
CA LYS A 197 40.90 10.38 38.87
C LYS A 197 40.03 11.25 37.96
N TRP A 198 39.82 12.52 38.31
CA TRP A 198 39.03 13.47 37.51
C TRP A 198 39.65 13.71 36.12
N SER A 199 40.98 13.88 36.05
CA SER A 199 41.68 14.05 34.77
C SER A 199 41.55 12.84 33.85
N LEU A 200 41.73 11.62 34.40
CA LEU A 200 41.57 10.38 33.64
C LEU A 200 40.12 10.17 33.16
N GLN A 201 39.15 10.50 34.00
CA GLN A 201 37.73 10.40 33.64
C GLN A 201 37.36 11.41 32.54
N LYS A 202 37.87 12.65 32.61
CA LYS A 202 37.65 13.69 31.59
C LYS A 202 38.23 13.28 30.23
N GLU A 203 39.41 12.67 30.20
CA GLU A 203 40.03 12.19 28.97
C GLU A 203 39.29 10.98 28.36
N SER A 204 38.70 10.12 29.19
CA SER A 204 37.83 9.04 28.72
C SER A 204 36.52 9.57 28.14
N HIS A 205 35.90 10.57 28.77
CA HIS A 205 34.68 11.18 28.26
C HIS A 205 34.91 11.94 26.94
N SER A 206 36.03 12.67 26.80
CA SER A 206 36.33 13.37 25.55
C SER A 206 36.58 12.41 24.38
N LYS A 207 37.27 11.28 24.61
CA LYS A 207 37.47 10.24 23.59
C LYS A 207 36.14 9.58 23.19
N GLN A 208 35.25 9.35 24.16
CA GLN A 208 33.94 8.76 23.90
C GLN A 208 33.03 9.72 23.12
N GLU A 209 33.03 11.01 23.45
CA GLU A 209 32.30 12.03 22.71
C GLU A 209 32.80 12.19 21.27
N GLU A 210 34.12 12.12 21.04
CA GLU A 210 34.72 12.13 19.71
C GLU A 210 34.31 10.89 18.89
N THR A 211 34.31 9.69 19.48
CA THR A 211 33.83 8.48 18.79
C THR A 211 32.35 8.54 18.45
N ALA A 212 31.52 9.15 19.30
CA ALA A 212 30.09 9.34 19.03
C ALA A 212 29.86 10.31 17.85
N LYS A 213 30.58 11.43 17.81
CA LYS A 213 30.53 12.39 16.69
C LYS A 213 30.97 11.76 15.37
N ASN A 214 32.01 10.93 15.38
CA ASN A 214 32.47 10.23 14.18
C ASN A 214 31.48 9.15 13.71
N MET A 215 30.83 8.46 14.64
CA MET A 215 29.77 7.49 14.31
C MET A 215 28.53 8.17 13.71
N GLU A 216 28.16 9.35 14.20
CA GLU A 216 27.04 10.13 13.66
C GLU A 216 27.33 10.63 12.24
N LYS A 217 28.56 11.11 11.97
CA LYS A 217 29.01 11.47 10.60
C LYS A 217 28.96 10.27 9.65
N LEU A 218 29.44 9.11 10.11
CA LEU A 218 29.40 7.88 9.31
C LEU A 218 27.95 7.50 8.97
N LYS A 219 27.05 7.60 9.95
CA LYS A 219 25.63 7.31 9.77
C LYS A 219 24.98 8.26 8.76
N ALA A 220 25.24 9.57 8.85
CA ALA A 220 24.69 10.53 7.91
C ALA A 220 25.15 10.27 6.46
N ALA A 221 26.43 9.93 6.25
CA ALA A 221 26.94 9.58 4.92
C ALA A 221 26.32 8.27 4.38
N LEU A 222 26.09 7.29 5.27
CA LEU A 222 25.37 6.06 4.95
C LEU A 222 23.91 6.31 4.57
N ASP A 223 23.23 7.20 5.30
CA ASP A 223 21.84 7.57 5.01
C ASP A 223 21.74 8.24 3.62
N SER A 224 22.72 9.06 3.23
CA SER A 224 22.81 9.61 1.86
C SER A 224 22.98 8.52 0.81
N CYS A 225 23.89 7.57 1.00
CA CYS A 225 24.08 6.43 0.10
C CYS A 225 22.79 5.59 -0.02
N GLN A 226 22.10 5.38 1.10
CA GLN A 226 20.84 4.64 1.14
C GLN A 226 19.70 5.40 0.46
N ALA A 227 19.64 6.72 0.59
CA ALA A 227 18.67 7.55 -0.10
C ALA A 227 18.87 7.49 -1.62
N CYS A 228 20.12 7.49 -2.09
CA CYS A 228 20.43 7.23 -3.49
C CYS A 228 19.84 5.90 -3.94
N MET A 229 20.12 4.80 -3.24
CA MET A 229 19.62 3.47 -3.64
C MET A 229 18.09 3.30 -3.57
N LYS A 230 17.39 4.08 -2.74
CA LYS A 230 15.92 4.02 -2.60
C LYS A 230 15.19 4.86 -3.65
N MET A 231 15.77 6.00 -4.00
CA MET A 231 15.34 6.75 -5.16
C MET A 231 15.89 6.04 -6.40
N SER A 232 15.38 6.34 -7.58
CA SER A 232 15.97 5.79 -8.81
C SER A 232 17.37 6.39 -9.06
N CYS A 233 18.40 5.86 -8.40
CA CYS A 233 19.77 6.30 -8.63
C CYS A 233 20.35 5.69 -9.91
N CYS A 234 21.17 6.47 -10.60
CA CYS A 234 22.15 5.96 -11.55
C CYS A 234 23.49 5.67 -10.86
N SER A 235 24.30 4.84 -11.49
CA SER A 235 25.65 4.46 -11.03
C SER A 235 26.51 5.67 -10.70
N SER A 236 26.42 6.76 -11.46
CA SER A 236 27.16 8.00 -11.21
C SER A 236 26.80 8.69 -9.90
N ASP A 237 25.52 8.65 -9.48
CA ASP A 237 25.10 9.27 -8.22
C ASP A 237 25.58 8.46 -7.02
N LEU A 238 25.43 7.14 -7.06
CA LEU A 238 25.93 6.27 -5.99
C LEU A 238 27.47 6.34 -5.90
N LYS A 239 28.16 6.40 -7.04
CA LYS A 239 29.62 6.56 -7.10
C LYS A 239 30.09 7.83 -6.40
N ARG A 240 29.43 8.97 -6.64
CA ARG A 240 29.72 10.23 -5.94
C ARG A 240 29.58 10.09 -4.43
N GLU A 241 28.52 9.48 -3.94
CA GLU A 241 28.32 9.30 -2.49
C GLU A 241 29.32 8.32 -1.87
N VAL A 242 29.70 7.26 -2.59
CA VAL A 242 30.75 6.33 -2.16
C VAL A 242 32.12 7.03 -2.08
N ASP A 243 32.45 7.87 -3.05
CA ASP A 243 33.69 8.66 -3.03
C ASP A 243 33.72 9.63 -1.84
N LEU A 244 32.59 10.27 -1.52
CA LEU A 244 32.46 11.13 -0.34
C LEU A 244 32.64 10.34 0.97
N LEU A 245 32.08 9.13 1.05
CA LEU A 245 32.27 8.24 2.19
C LEU A 245 33.72 7.78 2.34
N GLN A 246 34.43 7.54 1.24
CA GLN A 246 35.83 7.13 1.24
C GLN A 246 36.76 8.22 1.77
N HIS A 247 36.47 9.48 1.46
CA HIS A 247 37.27 10.62 1.90
C HIS A 247 36.88 11.19 3.27
N LEU A 248 35.90 10.58 3.95
CA LEU A 248 35.43 11.03 5.25
C LEU A 248 36.47 10.69 6.35
N GLN A 249 36.98 11.72 7.02
CA GLN A 249 37.97 11.57 8.10
C GLN A 249 37.35 10.95 9.36
N MET A 250 37.90 9.82 9.82
CA MET A 250 37.39 9.03 10.94
C MET A 250 38.48 8.71 11.97
N SER A 251 38.08 8.51 13.23
CA SER A 251 38.98 8.00 14.26
C SER A 251 39.26 6.50 14.10
N PRO A 252 40.41 5.99 14.58
CA PRO A 252 40.82 4.59 14.40
C PRO A 252 39.77 3.52 14.78
N PRO A 253 38.95 3.67 15.85
CA PRO A 253 37.94 2.68 16.20
C PRO A 253 36.80 2.54 15.17
N VAL A 254 36.50 3.61 14.42
CA VAL A 254 35.37 3.67 13.47
C VAL A 254 35.82 3.36 12.03
N LEU A 255 37.12 3.48 11.77
CA LEU A 255 37.77 3.22 10.48
C LEU A 255 37.52 1.79 9.97
N GLY A 256 37.50 0.80 10.86
CA GLY A 256 37.18 -0.58 10.50
C GLY A 256 35.75 -0.74 9.95
N LEU A 257 34.79 0.00 10.51
CA LEU A 257 33.39 -0.02 10.08
C LEU A 257 33.20 0.74 8.76
N GLN A 258 33.90 1.86 8.57
CA GLN A 258 33.93 2.60 7.32
C GLN A 258 34.42 1.70 6.17
N LYS A 259 35.48 0.91 6.40
CA LYS A 259 36.03 0.01 5.39
C LYS A 259 35.04 -1.07 4.95
N VAL A 260 34.43 -1.79 5.91
CA VAL A 260 33.44 -2.83 5.61
C VAL A 260 32.24 -2.25 4.85
N THR A 261 31.80 -1.05 5.25
CA THR A 261 30.73 -0.33 4.56
C THR A 261 31.08 0.01 3.11
N LEU A 262 32.30 0.52 2.88
CA LEU A 262 32.79 0.83 1.55
C LEU A 262 32.86 -0.43 0.68
N ASP A 263 33.37 -1.54 1.21
CA ASP A 263 33.45 -2.80 0.47
C ASP A 263 32.06 -3.28 0.00
N ILE A 264 31.04 -3.16 0.86
CA ILE A 264 29.64 -3.50 0.51
C ILE A 264 29.10 -2.55 -0.56
N LEU A 265 29.26 -1.23 -0.37
CA LEU A 265 28.73 -0.24 -1.31
C LEU A 265 29.43 -0.29 -2.67
N SER A 266 30.74 -0.54 -2.70
CA SER A 266 31.49 -0.75 -3.93
C SER A 266 31.02 -1.99 -4.68
N HIS A 267 30.68 -3.07 -3.98
CA HIS A 267 30.09 -4.25 -4.61
C HIS A 267 28.71 -3.93 -5.22
N SER A 268 27.84 -3.25 -4.47
CA SER A 268 26.54 -2.81 -4.99
C SER A 268 26.67 -1.86 -6.19
N LEU A 269 27.66 -0.96 -6.16
CA LEU A 269 27.96 -0.06 -7.27
C LEU A 269 28.42 -0.82 -8.51
N SER A 270 29.28 -1.82 -8.37
CA SER A 270 29.72 -2.64 -9.50
C SER A 270 28.56 -3.38 -10.17
N TRP A 271 27.66 -3.96 -9.38
CA TRP A 271 26.43 -4.58 -9.88
C TRP A 271 25.54 -3.60 -10.64
N LEU A 272 25.40 -2.37 -10.12
CA LEU A 272 24.61 -1.33 -10.77
C LEU A 272 25.26 -0.90 -12.09
N GLU A 273 26.58 -0.65 -12.12
CA GLU A 273 27.33 -0.30 -13.31
C GLU A 273 27.23 -1.38 -14.41
N GLU A 274 27.34 -2.66 -14.05
CA GLU A 274 27.18 -3.80 -14.97
C GLU A 274 25.75 -3.89 -15.53
N THR A 275 24.74 -3.71 -14.67
CA THR A 275 23.33 -3.76 -15.09
C THR A 275 22.99 -2.61 -16.03
N GLU A 276 23.46 -1.39 -15.72
CA GLU A 276 23.28 -0.25 -16.60
C GLU A 276 23.97 -0.44 -17.95
N GLN A 277 25.14 -1.08 -17.96
CA GLN A 277 25.86 -1.39 -19.20
C GLN A 277 25.08 -2.38 -20.07
N LEU A 278 24.54 -3.46 -19.48
CA LEU A 278 23.69 -4.42 -20.19
C LEU A 278 22.43 -3.77 -20.78
N LEU A 279 21.79 -2.87 -20.02
CA LEU A 279 20.62 -2.13 -20.51
C LEU A 279 21.00 -1.21 -21.69
N ARG A 280 22.16 -0.55 -21.62
CA ARG A 280 22.70 0.24 -22.74
C ARG A 280 22.96 -0.62 -23.98
N ASP A 281 23.55 -1.80 -23.80
CA ASP A 281 23.84 -2.74 -24.90
C ASP A 281 22.56 -3.26 -25.58
N LEU A 282 21.45 -3.33 -24.83
CA LEU A 282 20.12 -3.67 -25.34
C LEU A 282 19.34 -2.48 -25.94
N GLY A 283 19.96 -1.30 -25.99
CA GLY A 283 19.37 -0.09 -26.57
C GLY A 283 18.38 0.65 -25.65
N ILE A 284 18.34 0.32 -24.36
CA ILE A 284 17.49 0.98 -23.37
C ILE A 284 18.23 2.19 -22.81
N GLN A 285 17.79 3.40 -23.18
CA GLN A 285 18.35 4.65 -22.67
C GLN A 285 17.88 4.90 -21.23
N LEU A 286 18.82 4.85 -20.30
CA LEU A 286 18.61 5.27 -18.91
C LEU A 286 18.64 6.81 -18.86
N SER A 287 17.48 7.46 -18.82
CA SER A 287 17.39 8.92 -18.69
C SER A 287 17.97 9.36 -17.34
N GLY A 288 19.16 9.96 -17.37
CA GLY A 288 19.84 10.55 -16.20
C GLY A 288 19.23 11.88 -15.74
N SER A 289 17.90 12.01 -15.70
CA SER A 289 17.26 13.28 -15.33
C SER A 289 15.97 13.06 -14.54
N ASP A 290 16.03 13.41 -13.25
CA ASP A 290 15.08 13.93 -12.24
C ASP A 290 13.54 13.76 -12.38
N LYS A 291 13.04 13.03 -13.37
CA LYS A 291 11.62 12.76 -13.63
C LYS A 291 11.46 11.39 -14.28
N GLY A 292 11.75 10.34 -13.54
CA GLY A 292 11.48 8.98 -13.96
C GLY A 292 11.28 8.10 -12.73
N SER A 293 10.03 7.99 -12.28
CA SER A 293 9.66 6.97 -11.30
C SER A 293 9.90 5.60 -11.94
N TRP A 294 10.99 4.95 -11.57
CA TRP A 294 11.16 3.53 -11.84
C TRP A 294 10.21 2.79 -10.89
N ASP A 295 9.01 2.51 -11.39
CA ASP A 295 8.07 1.64 -10.69
C ASP A 295 8.66 0.22 -10.70
N PHE A 296 9.32 -0.15 -9.60
CA PHE A 296 9.91 -1.46 -9.35
C PHE A 296 8.84 -2.57 -9.15
N SER A 297 7.70 -2.45 -9.82
CA SER A 297 6.64 -3.47 -9.83
C SER A 297 7.01 -4.74 -10.62
N PHE A 298 8.19 -4.81 -11.25
CA PHE A 298 8.64 -5.98 -12.03
C PHE A 298 9.63 -6.92 -11.33
N LEU A 299 10.09 -6.63 -10.11
CA LEU A 299 11.03 -7.50 -9.38
C LEU A 299 10.41 -8.30 -8.23
N THR A 300 9.09 -8.45 -8.21
CA THR A 300 8.39 -9.38 -7.30
C THR A 300 8.12 -10.75 -7.94
N LEU A 301 9.07 -11.25 -8.74
CA LEU A 301 8.94 -12.58 -9.34
C LEU A 301 10.25 -13.39 -9.38
N VAL A 302 11.12 -13.28 -8.37
CA VAL A 302 11.99 -14.41 -7.94
C VAL A 302 12.38 -14.17 -6.47
N ALA A 303 11.54 -14.63 -5.55
CA ALA A 303 11.90 -15.08 -4.20
C ALA A 303 10.75 -15.94 -3.65
#